data_AF-A0A921FU98-F1
#
_entry.id   AF-A0A921FU98-F1
#
_cell.length_a   1.000
_cell.length_b   1.000
_cell.length_c   1.000
_cell.angle_alpha   90.00
_cell.angle_beta   90.00
_cell.angle_gamma   90.00
#
_symmetry.space_group_name_H-M   'P 1'
#
loop_
_entity.id
_entity.type
_entity.pdbx_description
1 polymer ?
#
loop_
_entity_poly.entity_id
_entity_poly.type
_entity_poly.pdbx_seq_one_letter_code
_entity_poly.pdbx_strand_id
1 'polypeptide(L)'
;MKSQKAIPQIGEQQKVVLPGTPEEQIAKERTKQVELNQVRAAQEAAGETGESARRKYDVNRLFLAENDPRKPPAWLPRAILMVMVAIFLGIFIYQYWGNVEGLFVNVIICLFIALAMEPAVAGLVRHGWKRSVAALTVWFAVLIVVGILVAMFGSMFVQQVTGLISGIPHLYSELASFVRAQFDYQLPAFNALGNLIAENIQTSWITDILGSTAGAASWLMEFGTSLMVILFVTYYFSAGLPNMRRSICSWLPQRSQRRFLVVWSVIEGQVSSFLSSRVILAVISAICMGIYMRVTDIPYWLPLAMMYAIISQFVPMVGGIIGAILPVIVAWSDQGIKAALLIVVYTLIYQQIENMLIAPKIQENTMAVHPAVGLVAVFAFSNLFGLLGALLALPVVASVQVVMTAYLQRQELVDSTLLDVGSGKVAKSKLARSAQLLSQKLTDQGRVVRSTSGRIITATDLQILKAEKQFADYSEENSEANHERDFPGHPFMSAEELDATETVALAKRSAGSLRAQWRKNQEAQASPDMVTQDLMKRNLASASAHTDEEHNSGDNLESTSEAHR
;
A
#
# COMPACT_ATOMS: atom_id res chain seq x y z
N MET A 1 -102.54 60.30 -37.94
CA MET A 1 -103.88 59.76 -38.30
C MET A 1 -104.08 58.43 -37.57
N LYS A 2 -105.13 58.28 -36.73
CA LYS A 2 -105.60 57.03 -36.06
C LYS A 2 -104.56 56.34 -35.15
N SER A 3 -104.83 55.75 -33.97
CA SER A 3 -105.96 55.72 -33.01
C SER A 3 -105.31 55.44 -31.60
N GLN A 4 -105.93 55.36 -30.41
CA GLN A 4 -107.33 55.35 -29.94
C GLN A 4 -107.36 55.88 -28.47
N LYS A 5 -108.31 56.73 -28.06
CA LYS A 5 -109.34 56.53 -27.00
C LYS A 5 -109.00 55.54 -25.86
N ALA A 6 -109.29 55.79 -24.56
CA ALA A 6 -110.01 56.85 -23.81
C ALA A 6 -109.52 56.85 -22.32
N ILE A 7 -109.52 57.90 -21.48
CA ILE A 7 -110.61 58.57 -20.68
C ILE A 7 -111.50 57.57 -19.89
N PRO A 8 -111.93 57.77 -18.61
CA PRO A 8 -111.77 58.88 -17.61
C PRO A 8 -110.95 58.46 -16.34
N GLN A 9 -110.53 59.31 -15.38
CA GLN A 9 -111.21 60.15 -14.35
C GLN A 9 -112.09 59.43 -13.29
N ILE A 10 -112.08 60.02 -12.07
CA ILE A 10 -112.84 59.68 -10.83
C ILE A 10 -112.33 58.41 -10.10
N GLY A 11 -112.01 58.39 -8.80
CA GLY A 11 -112.08 59.44 -7.78
C GLY A 11 -112.76 58.92 -6.51
N GLU A 12 -112.01 58.26 -5.62
CA GLU A 12 -112.60 57.58 -4.47
C GLU A 12 -111.83 57.81 -3.15
N GLN A 13 -112.48 58.61 -2.29
CA GLN A 13 -112.53 58.46 -0.82
C GLN A 13 -111.19 58.22 -0.11
N GLN A 14 -110.54 59.32 0.31
CA GLN A 14 -109.43 59.32 1.26
C GLN A 14 -109.93 58.87 2.65
N LYS A 15 -109.96 57.55 2.87
CA LYS A 15 -110.42 56.94 4.13
C LYS A 15 -109.41 57.23 5.23
N VAL A 16 -109.85 57.94 6.27
CA VAL A 16 -109.01 58.30 7.43
C VAL A 16 -108.58 57.03 8.16
N VAL A 17 -107.29 56.71 8.08
CA VAL A 17 -106.68 55.62 8.84
C VAL A 17 -106.35 56.14 10.25
N LEU A 18 -107.08 55.62 11.24
CA LEU A 18 -106.83 55.90 12.66
C LEU A 18 -105.58 55.14 13.12
N PRO A 19 -104.78 55.70 14.03
CA PRO A 19 -103.48 55.13 14.39
C PRO A 19 -103.61 53.75 15.05
N GLY A 20 -102.79 52.78 14.60
CA GLY A 20 -102.72 51.43 15.16
C GLY A 20 -103.31 50.30 14.31
N THR A 21 -103.77 50.56 13.08
CA THR A 21 -104.22 49.50 12.16
C THR A 21 -103.04 48.76 11.49
N PRO A 22 -103.16 47.46 11.18
CA PRO A 22 -102.06 46.65 10.62
C PRO A 22 -101.51 47.15 9.27
N GLU A 23 -102.28 47.92 8.49
CA GLU A 23 -101.79 48.51 7.23
C GLU A 23 -100.64 49.51 7.43
N GLU A 24 -100.59 50.21 8.57
CA GLU A 24 -99.48 51.12 8.90
C GLU A 24 -98.20 50.35 9.23
N GLN A 25 -98.32 49.18 9.86
CA GLN A 25 -97.21 48.28 10.12
C GLN A 25 -96.67 47.68 8.81
N ILE A 26 -97.56 47.23 7.92
CA ILE A 26 -97.19 46.73 6.59
C ILE A 26 -96.50 47.83 5.75
N ALA A 27 -96.96 49.09 5.84
CA ALA A 27 -96.31 50.21 5.17
C ALA A 27 -94.89 50.46 5.72
N LYS A 28 -94.73 50.48 7.05
CA LYS A 28 -93.43 50.64 7.73
C LYS A 28 -92.47 49.49 7.45
N GLU A 29 -92.95 48.24 7.44
CA GLU A 29 -92.16 47.08 7.03
C GLU A 29 -91.72 47.18 5.57
N ARG A 30 -92.60 47.57 4.64
CA ARG A 30 -92.21 47.77 3.22
C ARG A 30 -91.11 48.83 3.06
N THR A 31 -91.21 49.99 3.73
CA THR A 31 -90.13 50.99 3.70
C THR A 31 -88.83 50.44 4.28
N LYS A 32 -88.91 49.69 5.38
CA LYS A 32 -87.74 49.06 6.02
C LYS A 32 -87.13 47.97 5.12
N GLN A 33 -87.94 47.22 4.38
CA GLN A 33 -87.48 46.25 3.38
C GLN A 33 -86.77 46.94 2.20
N VAL A 34 -87.27 48.10 1.76
CA VAL A 34 -86.65 48.88 0.67
C VAL A 34 -85.31 49.45 1.11
N GLU A 35 -85.21 50.02 2.32
CA GLU A 35 -83.91 50.42 2.88
C GLU A 35 -82.96 49.22 3.03
N LEU A 36 -83.43 48.08 3.55
CA LEU A 36 -82.61 46.87 3.70
C LEU A 36 -82.07 46.38 2.35
N ASN A 37 -82.89 46.42 1.31
CA ASN A 37 -82.49 46.03 -0.04
C ASN A 37 -81.52 47.04 -0.70
N GLN A 38 -81.68 48.34 -0.44
CA GLN A 38 -80.73 49.36 -0.89
C GLN A 38 -79.37 49.24 -0.17
N VAL A 39 -79.38 49.00 1.15
CA VAL A 39 -78.16 48.72 1.93
C VAL A 39 -77.49 47.44 1.44
N ARG A 40 -78.27 46.39 1.13
CA ARG A 40 -77.74 45.13 0.58
C ARG A 40 -77.13 45.31 -0.81
N ALA A 41 -77.80 46.01 -1.72
CA ALA A 41 -77.26 46.34 -3.04
C ALA A 41 -75.99 47.21 -2.96
N ALA A 42 -75.93 48.16 -2.00
CA ALA A 42 -74.73 48.94 -1.73
C ALA A 42 -73.59 48.10 -1.14
N GLN A 43 -73.90 47.09 -0.30
CA GLN A 43 -72.93 46.13 0.21
C GLN A 43 -72.42 45.16 -0.87
N GLU A 44 -73.27 44.73 -1.80
CA GLU A 44 -72.88 43.90 -2.94
C GLU A 44 -71.98 44.69 -3.91
N ALA A 45 -72.31 45.95 -4.25
CA ALA A 45 -71.46 46.84 -5.03
C ALA A 45 -70.12 47.20 -4.33
N ALA A 46 -70.12 47.34 -3.00
CA ALA A 46 -68.90 47.48 -2.20
C ALA A 46 -68.08 46.18 -2.12
N GLY A 47 -68.75 45.01 -2.19
CA GLY A 47 -68.12 43.70 -2.27
C GLY A 47 -67.32 43.52 -3.56
N GLU A 48 -67.94 43.77 -4.72
CA GLU A 48 -67.31 43.61 -6.04
C GLU A 48 -66.12 44.56 -6.24
N THR A 49 -66.22 45.80 -5.75
CA THR A 49 -65.10 46.76 -5.76
C THR A 49 -64.00 46.38 -4.77
N GLY A 50 -64.35 45.84 -3.59
CA GLY A 50 -63.41 45.29 -2.63
C GLY A 50 -62.66 44.05 -3.13
N GLU A 51 -63.34 43.17 -3.87
CA GLU A 51 -62.75 41.95 -4.46
C GLU A 51 -61.86 42.26 -5.66
N SER A 52 -62.26 43.24 -6.49
CA SER A 52 -61.43 43.77 -7.58
C SER A 52 -60.16 44.45 -7.07
N ALA A 53 -60.24 45.22 -5.98
CA ALA A 53 -59.09 45.87 -5.33
C ALA A 53 -58.24 44.88 -4.50
N ARG A 54 -58.80 43.74 -4.07
CA ARG A 54 -58.08 42.62 -3.43
C ARG A 54 -57.47 41.62 -4.41
N ARG A 55 -57.15 42.04 -5.63
CA ARG A 55 -55.99 41.49 -6.35
C ARG A 55 -54.70 41.84 -5.60
N LYS A 56 -54.47 41.17 -4.47
CA LYS A 56 -53.13 40.92 -3.97
C LYS A 56 -52.31 40.42 -5.15
N TYR A 57 -51.10 40.97 -5.32
CA TYR A 57 -50.07 40.38 -6.17
C TYR A 57 -49.69 39.05 -5.53
N ASP A 58 -50.48 38.03 -5.81
CA ASP A 58 -50.27 36.69 -5.31
C ASP A 58 -49.08 36.10 -6.07
N VAL A 59 -47.89 36.32 -5.51
CA VAL A 59 -46.61 35.85 -6.06
C VAL A 59 -46.59 34.33 -6.27
N ASN A 60 -47.49 33.60 -5.61
CA ASN A 60 -47.68 32.16 -5.86
C ASN A 60 -48.29 31.87 -7.24
N ARG A 61 -48.89 32.85 -7.95
CA ARG A 61 -49.27 32.69 -9.37
C ARG A 61 -48.08 32.78 -10.34
N LEU A 62 -46.93 33.32 -9.92
CA LEU A 62 -45.67 33.20 -10.67
C LEU A 62 -45.04 31.80 -10.49
N PHE A 63 -45.36 31.13 -9.37
CA PHE A 63 -44.94 29.76 -9.10
C PHE A 63 -46.09 28.78 -9.29
N LEU A 64 -46.39 28.49 -10.57
CA LEU A 64 -47.32 27.50 -11.13
C LEU A 64 -47.90 26.49 -10.11
N ALA A 65 -49.22 26.24 -10.16
CA ALA A 65 -49.91 25.34 -9.23
C ALA A 65 -49.22 23.97 -9.06
N GLU A 66 -49.45 23.30 -7.92
CA GLU A 66 -48.70 22.10 -7.51
C GLU A 66 -48.78 20.92 -8.50
N ASN A 67 -49.78 20.92 -9.40
CA ASN A 67 -50.00 19.92 -10.46
C ASN A 67 -49.87 20.48 -11.90
N ASP A 68 -49.16 21.59 -12.12
CA ASP A 68 -48.94 22.12 -13.49
C ASP A 68 -47.90 21.26 -14.26
N PRO A 69 -48.23 20.71 -15.45
CA PRO A 69 -47.30 19.88 -16.24
C PRO A 69 -46.07 20.64 -16.77
N ARG A 70 -46.00 21.97 -16.59
CA ARG A 70 -44.83 22.80 -16.93
C ARG A 70 -43.82 22.93 -15.79
N LYS A 71 -44.12 22.45 -14.57
CA LYS A 71 -43.13 22.41 -13.48
C LYS A 71 -42.06 21.36 -13.80
N PRO A 72 -40.76 21.72 -13.79
CA PRO A 72 -39.71 20.72 -13.88
C PRO A 72 -39.81 19.75 -12.70
N PRO A 73 -39.56 18.44 -12.91
CA PRO A 73 -39.73 17.45 -11.85
C PRO A 73 -38.77 17.71 -10.69
N ALA A 74 -39.18 17.39 -9.45
CA ALA A 74 -38.48 17.78 -8.23
C ALA A 74 -37.03 17.25 -8.10
N TRP A 75 -36.64 16.25 -8.90
CA TRP A 75 -35.26 15.78 -9.00
C TRP A 75 -34.38 16.69 -9.88
N LEU A 76 -34.95 17.42 -10.85
CA LEU A 76 -34.21 18.25 -11.80
C LEU A 76 -33.36 19.35 -11.12
N PRO A 77 -33.87 20.18 -10.18
CA PRO A 77 -33.03 21.19 -9.53
C PRO A 77 -31.91 20.56 -8.68
N ARG A 78 -32.14 19.37 -8.10
CA ARG A 78 -31.11 18.61 -7.36
C ARG A 78 -30.04 18.05 -8.31
N ALA A 79 -30.46 17.54 -9.47
CA ALA A 79 -29.56 17.06 -10.51
C ALA A 79 -28.74 18.21 -11.12
N ILE A 80 -29.35 19.36 -11.41
CA ILE A 80 -28.65 20.57 -11.89
C ILE A 80 -27.64 21.06 -10.84
N LEU A 81 -28.01 21.07 -9.55
CA LEU A 81 -27.07 21.40 -8.47
C LEU A 81 -25.89 20.41 -8.42
N MET A 82 -26.16 19.10 -8.46
CA MET A 82 -25.11 18.07 -8.47
C MET A 82 -24.21 18.18 -9.69
N VAL A 83 -24.76 18.46 -10.88
CA VAL A 83 -24.00 18.68 -12.12
C VAL A 83 -23.17 19.97 -12.03
N MET A 84 -23.71 21.07 -11.50
CA MET A 84 -22.93 22.30 -11.27
C MET A 84 -21.81 22.10 -10.25
N VAL A 85 -22.07 21.38 -9.15
CA VAL A 85 -21.03 21.03 -8.17
C VAL A 85 -19.97 20.12 -8.81
N ALA A 86 -20.35 19.13 -9.62
CA ALA A 86 -19.41 18.26 -10.32
C ALA A 86 -18.58 19.00 -11.38
N ILE A 87 -19.18 19.93 -12.13
CA ILE A 87 -18.47 20.80 -13.10
C ILE A 87 -17.53 21.75 -12.36
N PHE A 88 -17.98 22.41 -11.29
CA PHE A 88 -17.15 23.29 -10.47
C PHE A 88 -15.97 22.52 -9.85
N LEU A 89 -16.22 21.34 -9.27
CA LEU A 89 -15.18 20.49 -8.71
C LEU A 89 -14.22 19.99 -9.80
N GLY A 90 -14.73 19.64 -10.99
CA GLY A 90 -13.91 19.23 -12.13
C GLY A 90 -13.00 20.34 -12.66
N ILE A 91 -13.53 21.56 -12.80
CA ILE A 91 -12.75 22.76 -13.19
C ILE A 91 -11.74 23.10 -12.09
N PHE A 92 -12.14 23.04 -10.82
CA PHE A 92 -11.24 23.29 -9.69
C PHE A 92 -10.09 22.26 -9.66
N ILE A 93 -10.40 20.97 -9.76
CA ILE A 93 -9.41 19.89 -9.84
C ILE A 93 -8.47 20.13 -11.03
N TYR A 94 -9.01 20.39 -12.23
CA TYR A 94 -8.21 20.64 -13.43
C TYR A 94 -7.28 21.86 -13.31
N GLN A 95 -7.82 22.99 -12.84
CA GLN A 95 -7.09 24.26 -12.72
C GLN A 95 -5.99 24.22 -11.65
N TYR A 96 -6.21 23.49 -10.56
CA TYR A 96 -5.25 23.38 -9.46
C TYR A 96 -4.39 22.12 -9.51
N TRP A 97 -4.62 21.17 -10.43
CA TRP A 97 -3.91 19.88 -10.50
C TRP A 97 -2.38 20.05 -10.45
N GLY A 98 -1.82 20.89 -11.33
CA GLY A 98 -0.38 21.13 -11.40
C GLY A 98 0.23 21.76 -10.13
N ASN A 99 -0.58 22.47 -9.32
CA ASN A 99 -0.13 23.01 -8.03
C ASN A 99 -0.18 21.96 -6.91
N VAL A 100 -1.09 20.98 -7.00
CA VAL A 100 -1.23 19.90 -6.01
C VAL A 100 -0.36 18.70 -6.34
N GLU A 101 0.08 18.53 -7.60
CA GLU A 101 1.00 17.47 -8.03
C GLU A 101 2.27 17.40 -7.16
N GLY A 102 2.91 18.55 -6.90
CA GLY A 102 4.08 18.63 -6.01
C GLY A 102 3.78 18.20 -4.57
N LEU A 103 2.56 18.45 -4.06
CA LEU A 103 2.14 17.98 -2.74
C LEU A 103 1.94 16.46 -2.73
N PHE A 104 1.33 15.88 -3.77
CA PHE A 104 1.18 14.42 -3.90
C PHE A 104 2.56 13.73 -4.00
N VAL A 105 3.47 14.28 -4.80
CA VAL A 105 4.86 13.83 -4.92
C VAL A 105 5.56 13.83 -3.55
N ASN A 106 5.48 14.94 -2.82
CA ASN A 106 6.08 15.05 -1.49
C ASN A 106 5.45 14.06 -0.48
N VAL A 107 4.13 13.86 -0.51
CA VAL A 107 3.43 12.87 0.33
C VAL A 107 3.89 11.45 0.00
N ILE A 108 4.06 11.11 -1.28
CA ILE A 108 4.60 9.81 -1.73
C ILE A 108 6.04 9.63 -1.23
N ILE A 109 6.90 10.65 -1.33
CA ILE A 109 8.27 10.61 -0.79
C ILE A 109 8.26 10.40 0.73
N CYS A 110 7.39 11.08 1.47
CA CYS A 110 7.28 10.90 2.93
C CYS A 110 6.80 9.49 3.30
N LEU A 111 5.82 8.94 2.56
CA LEU A 111 5.34 7.57 2.74
C LEU A 111 6.45 6.55 2.44
N PHE A 112 7.24 6.78 1.39
CA PHE A 112 8.39 5.97 1.01
C PHE A 112 9.45 5.96 2.12
N ILE A 113 9.87 7.12 2.61
CA ILE A 113 10.83 7.21 3.72
C ILE A 113 10.27 6.53 4.99
N ALA A 114 8.99 6.73 5.31
CA ALA A 114 8.36 6.09 6.46
C ALA A 114 8.35 4.55 6.35
N LEU A 115 8.09 3.99 5.16
CA LEU A 115 8.15 2.55 4.90
C LEU A 115 9.60 2.03 4.89
N ALA A 116 10.57 2.81 4.42
CA ALA A 116 12.01 2.48 4.47
C ALA A 116 12.52 2.34 5.92
N MET A 117 11.94 3.11 6.84
CA MET A 117 12.28 3.10 8.26
C MET A 117 11.51 2.05 9.06
N GLU A 118 10.38 1.53 8.53
CA GLU A 118 9.47 0.64 9.27
C GLU A 118 10.16 -0.61 9.86
N PRO A 119 11.11 -1.31 9.20
CA PRO A 119 11.73 -2.49 9.80
C PRO A 119 12.59 -2.15 11.03
N ALA A 120 13.22 -0.98 11.05
CA ALA A 120 13.93 -0.47 12.23
C ALA A 120 12.94 -0.06 13.34
N VAL A 121 11.87 0.67 13.00
CA VAL A 121 10.83 1.10 13.95
C VAL A 121 10.11 -0.11 14.56
N ALA A 122 9.71 -1.08 13.75
CA ALA A 122 9.14 -2.35 14.19
C ALA A 122 10.14 -3.16 15.04
N GLY A 123 11.44 -3.11 14.72
CA GLY A 123 12.51 -3.66 15.56
C GLY A 123 12.54 -3.08 16.97
N LEU A 124 12.46 -1.76 17.12
CA LEU A 124 12.37 -1.09 18.42
C LEU A 124 11.04 -1.39 19.15
N VAL A 125 9.91 -1.41 18.43
CA VAL A 125 8.60 -1.77 18.99
C VAL A 125 8.58 -3.21 19.52
N ARG A 126 9.24 -4.15 18.83
CA ARG A 126 9.43 -5.54 19.30
C ARG A 126 10.25 -5.64 20.59
N HIS A 127 11.10 -4.64 20.87
CA HIS A 127 11.82 -4.49 22.16
C HIS A 127 10.98 -3.73 23.23
N GLY A 128 9.68 -3.53 23.01
CA GLY A 128 8.76 -2.94 23.99
C GLY A 128 8.61 -1.42 23.93
N TRP A 129 9.23 -0.74 22.94
CA TRP A 129 9.09 0.72 22.80
C TRP A 129 7.69 1.10 22.28
N LYS A 130 7.12 2.20 22.81
CA LYS A 130 5.90 2.80 22.25
C LYS A 130 6.19 3.26 20.81
N ARG A 131 5.31 2.95 19.85
CA ARG A 131 5.55 3.19 18.41
C ARG A 131 5.97 4.63 18.07
N SER A 132 5.30 5.63 18.65
CA SER A 132 5.65 7.05 18.42
C SER A 132 7.05 7.43 18.93
N VAL A 133 7.56 6.73 19.96
CA VAL A 133 8.92 6.92 20.47
C VAL A 133 9.92 6.16 19.59
N ALA A 134 9.62 4.93 19.21
CA ALA A 134 10.43 4.15 18.28
C ALA A 134 10.63 4.88 16.93
N ALA A 135 9.56 5.41 16.35
CA ALA A 135 9.60 6.21 15.12
C ALA A 135 10.50 7.45 15.28
N LEU A 136 10.33 8.19 16.38
CA LEU A 136 11.14 9.38 16.70
C LEU A 136 12.62 9.02 16.86
N THR A 137 12.95 7.94 17.58
CA THR A 137 14.34 7.49 17.77
C THR A 137 15.03 7.10 16.48
N VAL A 138 14.37 6.31 15.61
CA VAL A 138 14.94 5.93 14.30
C VAL A 138 15.12 7.16 13.42
N TRP A 139 14.16 8.09 13.44
CA TRP A 139 14.23 9.35 12.70
C TRP A 139 15.40 10.25 13.15
N PHE A 140 15.57 10.45 14.46
CA PHE A 140 16.73 11.17 14.99
C PHE A 140 18.05 10.45 14.69
N ALA A 141 18.10 9.11 14.74
CA ALA A 141 19.28 8.35 14.38
C ALA A 141 19.67 8.57 12.90
N VAL A 142 18.70 8.56 11.98
CA VAL A 142 18.94 8.88 10.56
C VAL A 142 19.44 10.31 10.39
N LEU A 143 18.81 11.30 11.05
CA LEU A 143 19.28 12.69 11.00
C LEU A 143 20.69 12.88 11.57
N ILE A 144 21.05 12.18 12.65
CA ILE A 144 22.40 12.22 13.23
C ILE A 144 23.41 11.65 12.23
N VAL A 145 23.13 10.50 11.61
CA VAL A 145 24.00 9.90 10.59
C VAL A 145 24.16 10.82 9.38
N VAL A 146 23.07 11.36 8.84
CA VAL A 146 23.12 12.31 7.71
C VAL A 146 23.85 13.59 8.10
N GLY A 147 23.59 14.14 9.29
CA GLY A 147 24.27 15.34 9.80
C GLY A 147 25.77 15.15 9.97
N ILE A 148 26.21 13.99 10.47
CA ILE A 148 27.64 13.62 10.55
C ILE A 148 28.24 13.52 9.14
N LEU A 149 27.56 12.86 8.19
CA LEU A 149 28.04 12.75 6.80
C LEU A 149 28.15 14.12 6.12
N VAL A 150 27.18 15.02 6.31
CA VAL A 150 27.22 16.40 5.79
C VAL A 150 28.32 17.23 6.47
N ALA A 151 28.54 17.08 7.78
CA ALA A 151 29.62 17.76 8.48
C ALA A 151 31.01 17.28 8.04
N MET A 152 31.19 15.98 7.80
CA MET A 152 32.46 15.39 7.37
C MET A 152 32.74 15.61 5.87
N PHE A 153 31.75 15.45 5.00
CA PHE A 153 31.92 15.38 3.56
C PHE A 153 31.20 16.48 2.78
N GLY A 154 30.30 17.28 3.37
CA GLY A 154 29.46 18.23 2.65
C GLY A 154 30.26 19.28 1.85
N SER A 155 31.29 19.87 2.46
CA SER A 155 32.21 20.78 1.77
C SER A 155 32.92 20.10 0.59
N MET A 156 33.42 18.87 0.80
CA MET A 156 34.11 18.08 -0.21
C MET A 156 33.17 17.65 -1.36
N PHE A 157 31.91 17.33 -1.03
CA PHE A 157 30.86 17.01 -2.00
C PHE A 157 30.55 18.20 -2.89
N VAL A 158 30.31 19.39 -2.31
CA VAL A 158 30.06 20.63 -3.06
C VAL A 158 31.25 20.97 -3.96
N GLN A 159 32.48 20.86 -3.46
CA GLN A 159 33.69 21.07 -4.27
C GLN A 159 33.79 20.07 -5.43
N GLN A 160 33.53 18.77 -5.19
CA GLN A 160 33.58 17.75 -6.24
C GLN A 160 32.46 17.90 -7.27
N VAL A 161 31.23 18.26 -6.86
CA VAL A 161 30.12 18.55 -7.79
C VAL A 161 30.42 19.80 -8.62
N THR A 162 30.92 20.87 -7.99
CA THR A 162 31.30 22.11 -8.69
C THR A 162 32.43 21.85 -9.69
N GLY A 163 33.43 21.06 -9.30
CA GLY A 163 34.52 20.62 -10.17
C GLY A 163 34.04 19.75 -11.33
N LEU A 164 33.14 18.80 -11.09
CA LEU A 164 32.56 17.95 -12.14
C LEU A 164 31.78 18.78 -13.16
N ILE A 165 30.93 19.71 -12.70
CA ILE A 165 30.16 20.63 -13.56
C ILE A 165 31.11 21.53 -14.36
N SER A 166 32.10 22.12 -13.72
CA SER A 166 33.11 22.97 -14.37
C SER A 166 34.01 22.20 -15.34
N GLY A 167 34.13 20.88 -15.16
CA GLY A 167 34.87 19.97 -16.02
C GLY A 167 34.11 19.50 -17.27
N ILE A 168 32.78 19.69 -17.35
CA ILE A 168 31.96 19.28 -18.51
C ILE A 168 32.52 19.77 -19.87
N PRO A 169 32.99 21.02 -20.04
CA PRO A 169 33.59 21.47 -21.31
C PRO A 169 34.84 20.66 -21.69
N HIS A 170 35.63 20.22 -20.71
CA HIS A 170 36.80 19.38 -20.94
C HIS A 170 36.40 17.95 -21.32
N LEU A 171 35.47 17.33 -20.59
CA LEU A 171 34.89 16.02 -20.94
C LEU A 171 34.36 16.00 -22.39
N TYR A 172 33.69 17.09 -22.81
CA TYR A 172 33.21 17.26 -24.18
C TYR A 172 34.35 17.41 -25.19
N SER A 173 35.41 18.17 -24.85
CA SER A 173 36.55 18.35 -25.73
C SER A 173 37.31 17.05 -25.99
N GLU A 174 37.45 16.18 -24.99
CA GLU A 174 38.05 14.85 -25.17
C GLU A 174 37.14 13.90 -25.95
N LEU A 175 35.82 13.93 -25.71
CA LEU A 175 34.87 13.19 -26.55
C LEU A 175 34.96 13.63 -28.02
N ALA A 176 35.09 14.94 -28.27
CA ALA A 176 35.25 15.49 -29.62
C ALA A 176 36.60 15.15 -30.26
N SER A 177 37.69 15.09 -29.48
CA SER A 177 39.01 14.67 -29.96
C SER A 177 39.00 13.20 -30.37
N PHE A 178 38.40 12.32 -29.55
CA PHE A 178 38.27 10.89 -29.80
C PHE A 178 37.36 10.57 -30.99
N VAL A 179 36.17 11.19 -31.07
CA VAL A 179 35.24 10.95 -32.19
C VAL A 179 35.88 11.37 -33.52
N ARG A 180 36.63 12.48 -33.54
CA ARG A 180 37.42 12.88 -34.71
C ARG A 180 38.52 11.87 -35.03
N ALA A 181 39.25 11.39 -34.03
CA ALA A 181 40.36 10.45 -34.21
C ALA A 181 39.93 9.02 -34.62
N GLN A 182 38.68 8.61 -34.36
CA GLN A 182 38.19 7.26 -34.67
C GLN A 182 37.19 7.19 -35.83
N PHE A 183 36.42 8.27 -36.06
CA PHE A 183 35.33 8.29 -37.06
C PHE A 183 35.47 9.41 -38.09
N ASP A 184 36.56 10.20 -38.05
CA ASP A 184 36.81 11.39 -38.89
C ASP A 184 35.66 12.43 -38.87
N TYR A 185 34.82 12.38 -37.83
CA TYR A 185 33.66 13.24 -37.67
C TYR A 185 33.94 14.40 -36.73
N GLN A 186 33.69 15.63 -37.17
CA GLN A 186 33.81 16.80 -36.33
C GLN A 186 32.50 17.07 -35.59
N LEU A 187 32.48 16.77 -34.29
CA LEU A 187 31.43 17.24 -33.39
C LEU A 187 31.40 18.78 -33.35
N PRO A 188 30.21 19.40 -33.20
CA PRO A 188 30.07 20.85 -33.13
C PRO A 188 30.86 21.44 -31.95
N ALA A 189 31.21 22.73 -32.03
CA ALA A 189 31.92 23.39 -30.94
C ALA A 189 31.06 23.38 -29.67
N PHE A 190 31.69 23.16 -28.49
CA PHE A 190 30.98 23.13 -27.20
C PHE A 190 30.06 24.32 -27.05
N ASN A 191 30.49 25.53 -27.42
CA ASN A 191 29.74 26.79 -27.34
C ASN A 191 28.32 26.74 -27.96
N ALA A 192 28.10 25.94 -29.01
CA ALA A 192 26.79 25.78 -29.65
C ALA A 192 25.82 24.93 -28.80
N LEU A 193 26.33 23.92 -28.10
CA LEU A 193 25.60 23.24 -27.02
C LEU A 193 25.67 24.01 -25.71
N GLY A 194 26.68 24.85 -25.52
CA GLY A 194 27.06 25.50 -24.28
C GLY A 194 26.02 26.49 -23.81
N ASN A 195 25.25 27.09 -24.71
CA ASN A 195 24.08 27.89 -24.35
C ASN A 195 22.92 27.01 -23.88
N LEU A 196 22.60 25.90 -24.57
CA LEU A 196 21.56 24.95 -24.12
C LEU A 196 21.93 24.28 -22.79
N ILE A 197 23.20 23.95 -22.63
CA ILE A 197 23.77 23.36 -21.41
C ILE A 197 23.79 24.44 -20.32
N ALA A 198 24.26 25.66 -20.58
CA ALA A 198 24.21 26.73 -19.57
C ALA A 198 22.78 27.16 -19.23
N GLU A 199 21.81 27.12 -20.14
CA GLU A 199 20.42 27.45 -19.84
C GLU A 199 19.73 26.37 -18.98
N ASN A 200 20.20 25.12 -19.03
CA ASN A 200 19.71 24.00 -18.19
C ASN A 200 20.63 23.66 -16.98
N ILE A 201 21.90 24.12 -16.97
CA ILE A 201 22.93 23.87 -15.94
C ILE A 201 23.39 25.17 -15.24
N GLN A 202 22.92 26.36 -15.65
CA GLN A 202 22.70 27.50 -14.74
C GLN A 202 21.55 27.14 -13.81
N THR A 203 21.86 26.17 -12.97
CA THR A 203 21.00 25.70 -11.91
C THR A 203 20.79 26.88 -10.97
N SER A 204 19.53 27.32 -10.88
CA SER A 204 19.05 28.30 -9.90
C SER A 204 19.74 28.05 -8.57
N TRP A 205 19.68 26.82 -8.03
CA TRP A 205 20.31 26.48 -6.75
C TRP A 205 21.82 26.77 -6.63
N ILE A 206 22.67 26.57 -7.66
CA ILE A 206 24.10 26.92 -7.54
C ILE A 206 24.27 28.44 -7.57
N THR A 207 23.64 29.11 -8.53
CA THR A 207 23.75 30.57 -8.70
C THR A 207 23.03 31.38 -7.61
N ASP A 208 21.98 30.85 -7.00
CA ASP A 208 21.27 31.44 -5.86
C ASP A 208 22.08 31.31 -4.57
N ILE A 209 22.72 30.14 -4.33
CA ILE A 209 23.58 29.91 -3.16
C ILE A 209 24.89 30.72 -3.24
N LEU A 210 25.46 30.91 -4.43
CA LEU A 210 26.78 31.54 -4.61
C LEU A 210 26.73 33.00 -5.11
N GLY A 211 25.66 33.41 -5.80
CA GLY A 211 25.58 34.70 -6.49
C GLY A 211 25.11 35.87 -5.63
N SER A 212 24.43 35.62 -4.51
CA SER A 212 24.12 36.66 -3.52
C SER A 212 23.86 36.09 -2.12
N THR A 213 24.18 36.87 -1.09
CA THR A 213 23.84 36.52 0.31
C THR A 213 22.33 36.45 0.54
N ALA A 214 21.53 37.18 -0.25
CA ALA A 214 20.08 37.11 -0.23
C ALA A 214 19.56 35.78 -0.79
N GLY A 215 20.09 35.32 -1.93
CA GLY A 215 19.74 34.03 -2.54
C GLY A 215 20.10 32.84 -1.64
N ALA A 216 21.28 32.86 -1.02
CA ALA A 216 21.68 31.84 -0.06
C ALA A 216 20.73 31.77 1.15
N ALA A 217 20.29 32.93 1.66
CA ALA A 217 19.34 33.00 2.77
C ALA A 217 17.92 32.53 2.38
N SER A 218 17.43 32.87 1.18
CA SER A 218 16.12 32.40 0.70
C SER A 218 16.13 30.89 0.44
N TRP A 219 17.20 30.36 -0.18
CA TRP A 219 17.37 28.93 -0.38
C TRP A 219 17.43 28.16 0.95
N LEU A 220 18.17 28.66 1.94
CA LEU A 220 18.20 28.05 3.28
C LEU A 220 16.82 28.03 3.95
N MET A 221 16.00 29.07 3.78
CA MET A 221 14.63 29.09 4.30
C MET A 221 13.71 28.14 3.56
N GLU A 222 13.76 28.08 2.23
CA GLU A 222 12.92 27.18 1.45
C GLU A 222 13.30 25.71 1.68
N PHE A 223 14.60 25.38 1.62
CA PHE A 223 15.13 24.07 1.95
C PHE A 223 14.79 23.67 3.39
N GLY A 224 15.00 24.57 4.36
CA GLY A 224 14.66 24.32 5.75
C GLY A 224 13.16 24.07 5.98
N THR A 225 12.30 24.83 5.31
CA THR A 225 10.83 24.68 5.40
C THR A 225 10.37 23.37 4.75
N SER A 226 10.83 23.09 3.54
CA SER A 226 10.52 21.84 2.81
C SER A 226 11.00 20.62 3.59
N LEU A 227 12.22 20.68 4.11
CA LEU A 227 12.79 19.66 4.98
C LEU A 227 11.91 19.48 6.23
N MET A 228 11.55 20.55 6.96
CA MET A 228 10.65 20.42 8.12
C MET A 228 9.32 19.74 7.77
N VAL A 229 8.69 20.11 6.64
CA VAL A 229 7.43 19.47 6.20
C VAL A 229 7.64 17.98 5.95
N ILE A 230 8.65 17.60 5.16
CA ILE A 230 8.96 16.20 4.85
C ILE A 230 9.22 15.41 6.14
N LEU A 231 10.00 15.99 7.06
CA LEU A 231 10.35 15.39 8.34
C LEU A 231 9.11 15.16 9.23
N PHE A 232 8.24 16.17 9.39
CA PHE A 232 7.00 16.03 10.16
C PHE A 232 6.06 15.00 9.53
N VAL A 233 5.80 15.07 8.22
CA VAL A 233 4.86 14.16 7.54
C VAL A 233 5.37 12.72 7.58
N THR A 234 6.68 12.50 7.38
CA THR A 234 7.32 11.18 7.51
C THR A 234 7.17 10.63 8.94
N TYR A 235 7.38 11.45 9.96
CA TYR A 235 7.16 11.06 11.36
C TYR A 235 5.70 10.65 11.62
N TYR A 236 4.75 11.47 11.16
CA TYR A 236 3.32 11.19 11.31
C TYR A 236 2.89 9.90 10.59
N PHE A 237 3.42 9.61 9.40
CA PHE A 237 3.17 8.32 8.74
C PHE A 237 3.79 7.14 9.50
N SER A 238 5.08 7.22 9.88
CA SER A 238 5.77 6.12 10.59
C SER A 238 5.09 5.78 11.93
N ALA A 239 4.68 6.79 12.69
CA ALA A 239 3.92 6.61 13.93
C ALA A 239 2.44 6.20 13.68
N GLY A 240 1.82 6.71 12.60
CA GLY A 240 0.39 6.63 12.32
C GLY A 240 -0.09 5.42 11.50
N LEU A 241 0.81 4.72 10.79
CA LEU A 241 0.56 3.50 10.00
C LEU A 241 -0.48 2.51 10.59
N PRO A 242 -0.44 2.10 11.88
CA PRO A 242 -1.38 1.13 12.42
C PRO A 242 -2.75 1.74 12.75
N ASN A 243 -2.83 3.06 12.94
CA ASN A 243 -4.10 3.78 13.02
C ASN A 243 -4.71 3.92 11.62
N MET A 244 -3.90 4.23 10.60
CA MET A 244 -4.33 4.25 9.19
C MET A 244 -4.91 2.90 8.77
N ARG A 245 -4.22 1.80 9.10
CA ARG A 245 -4.71 0.42 8.91
C ARG A 245 -6.06 0.17 9.60
N ARG A 246 -6.25 0.65 10.84
CA ARG A 246 -7.54 0.52 11.58
C ARG A 246 -8.65 1.33 10.91
N SER A 247 -8.39 2.58 10.53
CA SER A 247 -9.36 3.46 9.87
C SER A 247 -9.83 2.88 8.53
N ILE A 248 -8.93 2.36 7.70
CA ILE A 248 -9.30 1.69 6.45
C ILE A 248 -10.07 0.39 6.72
N CYS A 249 -9.65 -0.39 7.72
CA CYS A 249 -10.35 -1.62 8.12
C CYS A 249 -11.78 -1.37 8.61
N SER A 250 -12.06 -0.23 9.25
CA SER A 250 -13.43 0.11 9.73
C SER A 250 -14.45 0.38 8.62
N TRP A 251 -14.00 0.64 7.38
CA TRP A 251 -14.90 0.79 6.22
C TRP A 251 -15.28 -0.56 5.58
N LEU A 252 -14.65 -1.67 6.02
CA LEU A 252 -14.88 -3.01 5.46
C LEU A 252 -15.84 -3.83 6.32
N PRO A 253 -16.75 -4.62 5.71
CA PRO A 253 -17.59 -5.58 6.44
C PRO A 253 -16.77 -6.56 7.27
N GLN A 254 -17.27 -6.91 8.46
CA GLN A 254 -16.54 -7.72 9.46
C GLN A 254 -15.96 -9.03 8.90
N ARG A 255 -16.67 -9.70 7.98
CA ARG A 255 -16.21 -10.92 7.30
C ARG A 255 -14.90 -10.72 6.50
N SER A 256 -14.69 -9.53 5.94
CA SER A 256 -13.51 -9.19 5.14
C SER A 256 -12.35 -8.61 5.96
N GLN A 257 -12.60 -8.12 7.18
CA GLN A 257 -11.59 -7.44 8.02
C GLN A 257 -10.39 -8.34 8.34
N ARG A 258 -10.61 -9.62 8.69
CA ARG A 258 -9.50 -10.57 8.96
C ARG A 258 -8.61 -10.75 7.73
N ARG A 259 -9.21 -10.94 6.55
CA ARG A 259 -8.48 -11.10 5.28
C ARG A 259 -7.71 -9.83 4.91
N PHE A 260 -8.36 -8.66 5.02
CA PHE A 260 -7.73 -7.35 4.79
C PHE A 260 -6.52 -7.11 5.69
N LEU A 261 -6.62 -7.41 7.00
CA LEU A 261 -5.50 -7.21 7.92
C LEU A 261 -4.29 -8.09 7.58
N VAL A 262 -4.51 -9.34 7.13
CA VAL A 262 -3.42 -10.20 6.67
C VAL A 262 -2.80 -9.63 5.39
N VAL A 263 -3.61 -9.35 4.36
CA VAL A 263 -3.16 -8.76 3.08
C VAL A 263 -2.38 -7.48 3.30
N TRP A 264 -2.90 -6.56 4.12
CA TRP A 264 -2.22 -5.33 4.51
C TRP A 264 -0.86 -5.63 5.15
N SER A 265 -0.79 -6.53 6.14
CA SER A 265 0.46 -6.82 6.83
C SER A 265 1.53 -7.45 5.93
N VAL A 266 1.11 -8.26 4.94
CA VAL A 266 1.99 -8.84 3.92
C VAL A 266 2.51 -7.76 2.98
N ILE A 267 1.66 -6.85 2.52
CA ILE A 267 2.05 -5.71 1.67
C ILE A 267 2.98 -4.76 2.44
N GLU A 268 2.60 -4.34 3.65
CA GLU A 268 3.38 -3.50 4.56
C GLU A 268 4.79 -4.09 4.76
N GLY A 269 4.87 -5.40 5.04
CA GLY A 269 6.14 -6.12 5.21
C GLY A 269 6.97 -6.23 3.93
N GLN A 270 6.37 -6.56 2.79
CA GLN A 270 7.13 -6.69 1.54
C GLN A 270 7.64 -5.35 1.02
N VAL A 271 6.82 -4.29 1.04
CA VAL A 271 7.22 -2.96 0.55
C VAL A 271 8.29 -2.35 1.44
N SER A 272 8.14 -2.44 2.77
CA SER A 272 9.17 -1.96 3.70
C SER A 272 10.47 -2.74 3.57
N SER A 273 10.42 -4.07 3.55
CA SER A 273 11.61 -4.93 3.38
C SER A 273 12.34 -4.66 2.07
N PHE A 274 11.60 -4.58 0.94
CA PHE A 274 12.18 -4.21 -0.35
C PHE A 274 12.90 -2.87 -0.25
N LEU A 275 12.25 -1.85 0.29
CA LEU A 275 12.81 -0.51 0.31
C LEU A 275 14.02 -0.37 1.26
N SER A 276 13.92 -0.90 2.49
CA SER A 276 15.06 -0.91 3.41
C SER A 276 16.25 -1.68 2.80
N SER A 277 16.01 -2.79 2.09
CA SER A 277 17.08 -3.51 1.40
C SER A 277 17.78 -2.63 0.36
N ARG A 278 17.03 -1.91 -0.49
CA ARG A 278 17.57 -1.02 -1.53
C ARG A 278 18.41 0.11 -0.94
N VAL A 279 17.98 0.69 0.19
CA VAL A 279 18.77 1.70 0.93
C VAL A 279 20.07 1.10 1.48
N ILE A 280 20.02 -0.09 2.10
CA ILE A 280 21.22 -0.75 2.64
C ILE A 280 22.21 -1.11 1.50
N LEU A 281 21.73 -1.69 0.40
CA LEU A 281 22.57 -1.98 -0.76
C LEU A 281 23.13 -0.69 -1.38
N ALA A 282 22.38 0.42 -1.41
CA ALA A 282 22.88 1.70 -1.92
C ALA A 282 24.02 2.25 -1.04
N VAL A 283 23.91 2.16 0.28
CA VAL A 283 25.00 2.53 1.19
C VAL A 283 26.24 1.67 0.96
N ILE A 284 26.08 0.34 0.83
CA ILE A 284 27.21 -0.58 0.53
C ILE A 284 27.83 -0.23 -0.83
N SER A 285 27.01 0.00 -1.86
CA SER A 285 27.45 0.34 -3.21
C SER A 285 28.21 1.67 -3.28
N ALA A 286 27.70 2.70 -2.59
CA ALA A 286 28.37 4.00 -2.50
C ALA A 286 29.73 3.89 -1.80
N ILE A 287 29.80 3.13 -0.71
CA ILE A 287 31.06 2.90 0.02
C ILE A 287 32.05 2.12 -0.86
N CYS A 288 31.62 1.00 -1.46
CA CYS A 288 32.49 0.16 -2.29
C CYS A 288 33.03 0.92 -3.52
N MET A 289 32.15 1.58 -4.28
CA MET A 289 32.53 2.35 -5.47
C MET A 289 33.35 3.60 -5.11
N GLY A 290 33.02 4.27 -3.99
CA GLY A 290 33.73 5.43 -3.49
C GLY A 290 35.15 5.10 -3.03
N ILE A 291 35.34 4.02 -2.27
CA ILE A 291 36.66 3.50 -1.90
C ILE A 291 37.46 3.14 -3.16
N TYR A 292 36.83 2.43 -4.11
CA TYR A 292 37.48 2.02 -5.33
C TYR A 292 38.02 3.21 -6.14
N MET A 293 37.15 4.19 -6.47
CA MET A 293 37.57 5.40 -7.19
C MET A 293 38.57 6.25 -6.39
N ARG A 294 38.47 6.27 -5.04
CA ARG A 294 39.46 6.97 -4.21
C ARG A 294 40.83 6.28 -4.24
N VAL A 295 40.89 4.96 -4.34
CA VAL A 295 42.16 4.18 -4.40
C VAL A 295 42.81 4.26 -5.79
N THR A 296 42.02 4.43 -6.85
CA THR A 296 42.51 4.63 -8.23
C THR A 296 42.73 6.12 -8.57
N ASP A 297 42.65 7.01 -7.57
CA ASP A 297 42.77 8.47 -7.69
C ASP A 297 41.88 9.09 -8.79
N ILE A 298 40.72 8.49 -9.07
CA ILE A 298 39.76 9.00 -10.05
C ILE A 298 39.02 10.21 -9.43
N PRO A 299 38.95 11.36 -10.13
CA PRO A 299 38.34 12.56 -9.59
C PRO A 299 36.84 12.41 -9.37
N TYR A 300 36.29 13.26 -8.49
CA TYR A 300 34.86 13.33 -8.18
C TYR A 300 34.27 12.01 -7.60
N TRP A 301 35.11 11.17 -6.98
CA TRP A 301 34.74 9.86 -6.43
C TRP A 301 33.50 9.88 -5.52
N LEU A 302 33.23 10.96 -4.78
CA LEU A 302 32.13 11.02 -3.82
C LEU A 302 30.76 11.20 -4.49
N PRO A 303 30.49 12.27 -5.29
CA PRO A 303 29.22 12.38 -6.02
C PRO A 303 29.05 11.29 -7.07
N LEU A 304 30.12 10.84 -7.72
CA LEU A 304 30.04 9.74 -8.70
C LEU A 304 29.64 8.41 -8.04
N ALA A 305 30.19 8.09 -6.86
CA ALA A 305 29.81 6.87 -6.13
C ALA A 305 28.37 6.95 -5.57
N MET A 306 27.96 8.10 -5.05
CA MET A 306 26.57 8.32 -4.63
C MET A 306 25.59 8.18 -5.80
N MET A 307 25.90 8.79 -6.95
CA MET A 307 25.07 8.70 -8.15
C MET A 307 25.00 7.26 -8.69
N TYR A 308 26.14 6.58 -8.78
CA TYR A 308 26.20 5.16 -9.15
C TYR A 308 25.34 4.30 -8.21
N ALA A 309 25.47 4.49 -6.90
CA ALA A 309 24.72 3.73 -5.90
C ALA A 309 23.20 3.95 -5.96
N ILE A 310 22.76 5.20 -6.14
CA ILE A 310 21.34 5.52 -6.30
C ILE A 310 20.81 4.86 -7.58
N ILE A 311 21.44 5.11 -8.73
CA ILE A 311 20.95 4.58 -10.02
C ILE A 311 20.99 3.05 -10.04
N SER A 312 22.07 2.43 -9.55
CA SER A 312 22.23 0.97 -9.56
C SER A 312 21.18 0.22 -8.76
N GLN A 313 20.79 0.75 -7.60
CA GLN A 313 19.84 0.09 -6.72
C GLN A 313 18.39 0.35 -7.07
N PHE A 314 18.10 1.56 -7.54
CA PHE A 314 16.73 2.03 -7.74
C PHE A 314 16.23 1.93 -9.18
N VAL A 315 17.10 1.67 -10.18
CA VAL A 315 16.69 1.36 -11.56
C VAL A 315 16.85 -0.14 -11.83
N PRO A 316 15.76 -0.93 -11.89
CA PRO A 316 15.85 -2.38 -12.07
C PRO A 316 16.48 -2.81 -13.39
N MET A 317 17.07 -4.01 -13.40
CA MET A 317 17.73 -4.68 -14.53
C MET A 317 18.98 -3.98 -15.11
N VAL A 318 18.95 -2.67 -15.34
CA VAL A 318 19.96 -1.92 -16.10
C VAL A 318 20.70 -0.87 -15.25
N GLY A 319 20.24 -0.60 -14.02
CA GLY A 319 20.76 0.46 -13.17
C GLY A 319 22.27 0.40 -12.94
N GLY A 320 22.85 -0.78 -12.72
CA GLY A 320 24.30 -0.95 -12.52
C GLY A 320 25.12 -0.47 -13.73
N ILE A 321 24.62 -0.71 -14.95
CA ILE A 321 25.24 -0.24 -16.19
C ILE A 321 25.05 1.27 -16.31
N ILE A 322 23.82 1.77 -16.20
CA ILE A 322 23.49 3.20 -16.37
C ILE A 322 24.23 4.07 -15.35
N GLY A 323 24.26 3.66 -14.08
CA GLY A 323 24.95 4.37 -13.01
C GLY A 323 26.46 4.43 -13.20
N ALA A 324 27.06 3.45 -13.91
CA ALA A 324 28.49 3.42 -14.19
C ALA A 324 28.90 4.27 -15.40
N ILE A 325 27.96 4.70 -16.26
CA ILE A 325 28.27 5.50 -17.46
C ILE A 325 29.08 6.75 -17.12
N LEU A 326 28.62 7.58 -16.18
CA LEU A 326 29.31 8.83 -15.85
C LEU A 326 30.67 8.60 -15.16
N PRO A 327 30.82 7.69 -14.16
CA PRO A 327 32.13 7.27 -13.66
C PRO A 327 33.10 6.83 -14.77
N VAL A 328 32.66 6.00 -15.72
CA VAL A 328 33.48 5.51 -16.83
C VAL A 328 33.92 6.66 -17.75
N ILE A 329 33.02 7.59 -18.09
CA ILE A 329 33.34 8.76 -18.93
C ILE A 329 34.35 9.69 -18.23
N VAL A 330 34.18 9.94 -16.93
CA VAL A 330 35.11 10.78 -16.14
C VAL A 330 36.50 10.13 -16.08
N ALA A 331 36.58 8.84 -15.73
CA ALA A 331 37.86 8.12 -15.67
C ALA A 331 38.54 8.03 -17.04
N TRP A 332 37.76 7.90 -18.11
CA TRP A 332 38.26 7.95 -19.48
C TRP A 332 38.88 9.29 -19.84
N SER A 333 38.23 10.40 -19.49
CA SER A 333 38.72 11.75 -19.80
C SER A 333 39.94 12.15 -18.97
N ASP A 334 40.03 11.69 -17.71
CA ASP A 334 41.11 12.07 -16.78
C ASP A 334 42.38 11.22 -16.96
N GLN A 335 42.24 9.89 -17.12
CA GLN A 335 43.36 8.94 -17.13
C GLN A 335 43.40 8.03 -18.37
N GLY A 336 42.51 8.25 -19.33
CA GLY A 336 42.43 7.48 -20.57
C GLY A 336 41.71 6.13 -20.44
N ILE A 337 41.72 5.38 -21.55
CA ILE A 337 40.90 4.15 -21.72
C ILE A 337 41.20 3.02 -20.73
N LYS A 338 42.39 3.01 -20.12
CA LYS A 338 42.76 2.01 -19.11
C LYS A 338 41.96 2.17 -17.81
N ALA A 339 41.80 3.39 -17.31
CA ALA A 339 41.01 3.65 -16.09
C ALA A 339 39.50 3.44 -16.33
N ALA A 340 39.02 3.84 -17.52
CA ALA A 340 37.66 3.57 -17.98
C ALA A 340 37.34 2.06 -17.96
N LEU A 341 38.20 1.24 -18.57
CA LEU A 341 38.08 -0.22 -18.55
C LEU A 341 38.14 -0.78 -17.13
N LEU A 342 39.00 -0.21 -16.27
CA LEU A 342 39.13 -0.61 -14.87
C LEU A 342 37.78 -0.46 -14.12
N ILE A 343 37.11 0.70 -14.26
CA ILE A 343 35.76 0.91 -13.70
C ILE A 343 34.77 -0.11 -14.28
N VAL A 344 34.75 -0.34 -15.60
CA VAL A 344 33.82 -1.32 -16.21
C VAL A 344 34.02 -2.72 -15.61
N VAL A 345 35.27 -3.19 -15.52
CA VAL A 345 35.61 -4.50 -14.94
C VAL A 345 35.23 -4.54 -13.46
N TYR A 346 35.51 -3.49 -12.70
CA TYR A 346 35.11 -3.37 -11.30
C TYR A 346 33.58 -3.44 -11.13
N THR A 347 32.82 -2.65 -11.90
CA THR A 347 31.35 -2.64 -11.85
C THR A 347 30.78 -4.01 -12.16
N LEU A 348 31.29 -4.70 -13.19
CA LEU A 348 30.84 -6.06 -13.53
C LEU A 348 31.13 -7.05 -12.40
N ILE A 349 32.35 -7.03 -11.82
CA ILE A 349 32.71 -7.91 -10.69
C ILE A 349 31.85 -7.59 -9.46
N TYR A 350 31.72 -6.31 -9.12
CA TYR A 350 30.90 -5.84 -7.99
C TYR A 350 29.44 -6.27 -8.15
N GLN A 351 28.86 -6.12 -9.34
CA GLN A 351 27.46 -6.49 -9.60
C GLN A 351 27.24 -8.01 -9.47
N GLN A 352 28.21 -8.85 -9.83
CA GLN A 352 28.12 -10.29 -9.58
C GLN A 352 28.26 -10.64 -8.09
N ILE A 353 29.20 -10.00 -7.38
CA ILE A 353 29.33 -10.14 -5.92
C ILE A 353 28.03 -9.70 -5.22
N GLU A 354 27.43 -8.60 -5.67
CA GLU A 354 26.16 -8.09 -5.16
C GLU A 354 25.06 -9.13 -5.36
N ASN A 355 24.82 -9.54 -6.60
CA ASN A 355 23.77 -10.49 -6.97
C ASN A 355 23.91 -11.87 -6.29
N MET A 356 25.13 -12.38 -6.13
CA MET A 356 25.37 -13.73 -5.61
C MET A 356 25.56 -13.80 -4.08
N LEU A 357 26.09 -12.75 -3.44
CA LEU A 357 26.52 -12.81 -2.04
C LEU A 357 25.83 -11.78 -1.12
N ILE A 358 25.54 -10.58 -1.63
CA ILE A 358 25.04 -9.46 -0.82
C ILE A 358 23.50 -9.40 -0.89
N ALA A 359 22.95 -9.28 -2.09
CA ALA A 359 21.52 -9.19 -2.32
C ALA A 359 20.73 -10.35 -1.69
N PRO A 360 21.11 -11.64 -1.81
CA PRO A 360 20.35 -12.73 -1.21
C PRO A 360 20.29 -12.68 0.33
N LYS A 361 21.31 -12.10 0.99
CA LYS A 361 21.37 -11.98 2.46
C LYS A 361 20.60 -10.77 3.00
N ILE A 362 20.44 -9.72 2.20
CA ILE A 362 19.76 -8.48 2.62
C ILE A 362 18.29 -8.48 2.16
N GLN A 363 17.98 -9.15 1.04
CA GLN A 363 16.65 -9.23 0.43
C GLN A 363 15.91 -10.52 0.81
N GLU A 364 16.36 -11.23 1.85
CA GLU A 364 15.87 -12.53 2.28
C GLU A 364 14.33 -12.53 2.40
N ASN A 365 13.65 -13.30 1.52
CA ASN A 365 12.19 -13.36 1.31
C ASN A 365 11.48 -12.16 0.64
N THR A 366 12.15 -11.39 -0.23
CA THR A 366 11.49 -10.28 -0.96
C THR A 366 10.91 -10.71 -2.32
N MET A 367 9.59 -10.53 -2.48
CA MET A 367 8.81 -10.42 -3.73
C MET A 367 9.18 -11.35 -4.89
N ALA A 368 8.54 -12.54 -4.94
CA ALA A 368 8.59 -13.44 -6.09
C ALA A 368 7.73 -12.95 -7.29
N VAL A 369 8.20 -11.88 -7.95
CA VAL A 369 7.63 -11.32 -9.18
C VAL A 369 8.44 -11.83 -10.38
N HIS A 370 7.76 -12.30 -11.42
CA HIS A 370 8.43 -12.73 -12.65
C HIS A 370 9.17 -11.54 -13.32
N PRO A 371 10.45 -11.64 -13.70
CA PRO A 371 11.25 -10.49 -14.16
C PRO A 371 10.62 -9.69 -15.30
N ALA A 372 9.97 -10.36 -16.25
CA ALA A 372 9.28 -9.69 -17.36
C ALA A 372 8.11 -8.81 -16.89
N VAL A 373 7.36 -9.23 -15.86
CA VAL A 373 6.25 -8.43 -15.30
C VAL A 373 6.80 -7.21 -14.57
N GLY A 374 7.89 -7.39 -13.82
CA GLY A 374 8.61 -6.28 -13.18
C GLY A 374 9.11 -5.25 -14.19
N LEU A 375 9.73 -5.69 -15.28
CA LEU A 375 10.23 -4.81 -16.35
C LEU A 375 9.09 -4.04 -17.05
N VAL A 376 8.01 -4.72 -17.45
CA VAL A 376 6.84 -4.07 -18.07
C VAL A 376 6.22 -3.03 -17.13
N ALA A 377 6.12 -3.34 -15.84
CA ALA A 377 5.60 -2.41 -14.85
C ALA A 377 6.52 -1.21 -14.61
N VAL A 378 7.86 -1.40 -14.57
CA VAL A 378 8.80 -0.27 -14.48
C VAL A 378 8.59 0.69 -15.63
N PHE A 379 8.45 0.20 -16.87
CA PHE A 379 8.12 1.06 -18.02
C PHE A 379 6.74 1.72 -17.88
N ALA A 380 5.69 0.97 -17.52
CA ALA A 380 4.33 1.52 -17.38
C ALA A 380 4.24 2.61 -16.31
N PHE A 381 4.73 2.35 -15.10
CA PHE A 381 4.70 3.33 -14.01
C PHE A 381 5.68 4.49 -14.24
N SER A 382 6.81 4.28 -14.92
CA SER A 382 7.71 5.37 -15.33
C SER A 382 7.02 6.38 -16.25
N ASN A 383 6.19 5.90 -17.20
CA ASN A 383 5.41 6.79 -18.07
C ASN A 383 4.25 7.49 -17.35
N LEU A 384 3.72 6.91 -16.26
CA LEU A 384 2.58 7.46 -15.52
C LEU A 384 2.97 8.45 -14.41
N PHE A 385 4.07 8.18 -13.69
CA PHE A 385 4.47 8.94 -12.49
C PHE A 385 5.97 9.30 -12.50
N GLY A 386 6.60 9.30 -13.67
CA GLY A 386 8.03 9.59 -13.84
C GLY A 386 8.93 8.65 -13.04
N LEU A 387 10.07 9.19 -12.59
CA LEU A 387 11.07 8.44 -11.82
C LEU A 387 10.44 7.74 -10.60
N LEU A 388 9.57 8.42 -9.84
CA LEU A 388 8.93 7.83 -8.64
C LEU A 388 8.05 6.64 -8.98
N GLY A 389 7.36 6.66 -10.13
CA GLY A 389 6.63 5.50 -10.64
C GLY A 389 7.55 4.32 -10.90
N ALA A 390 8.70 4.54 -11.57
CA ALA A 390 9.69 3.50 -11.81
C ALA A 390 10.20 2.86 -10.50
N LEU A 391 10.42 3.66 -9.45
CA LEU A 391 10.85 3.18 -8.12
C LEU A 391 9.79 2.28 -7.46
N LEU A 392 8.52 2.69 -7.57
CA LEU A 392 7.40 2.02 -6.90
C LEU A 392 6.87 0.82 -7.68
N ALA A 393 7.22 0.65 -8.95
CA ALA A 393 6.69 -0.38 -9.84
C ALA A 393 6.79 -1.81 -9.25
N LEU A 394 7.97 -2.20 -8.75
CA LEU A 394 8.16 -3.54 -8.16
C LEU A 394 7.33 -3.71 -6.87
N PRO A 395 7.42 -2.79 -5.87
CA PRO A 395 6.51 -2.76 -4.73
C PRO A 395 5.02 -2.89 -5.08
N VAL A 396 4.55 -2.10 -6.04
CA VAL A 396 3.13 -2.02 -6.41
C VAL A 396 2.67 -3.28 -7.13
N VAL A 397 3.46 -3.83 -8.06
CA VAL A 397 3.13 -5.10 -8.74
C VAL A 397 2.98 -6.24 -7.75
N ALA A 398 3.93 -6.40 -6.83
CA ALA A 398 3.84 -7.48 -5.84
C ALA A 398 2.67 -7.24 -4.87
N SER A 399 2.37 -5.98 -4.52
CA SER A 399 1.19 -5.64 -3.73
C SER A 399 -0.11 -6.04 -4.45
N VAL A 400 -0.21 -5.75 -5.75
CA VAL A 400 -1.33 -6.19 -6.59
C VAL A 400 -1.37 -7.72 -6.67
N GLN A 401 -0.24 -8.41 -6.84
CA GLN A 401 -0.17 -9.87 -6.85
C GLN A 401 -0.66 -10.50 -5.53
N VAL A 402 -0.33 -9.90 -4.37
CA VAL A 402 -0.84 -10.32 -3.05
C VAL A 402 -2.35 -10.09 -2.93
N VAL A 403 -2.87 -8.92 -3.35
CA VAL A 403 -4.32 -8.66 -3.38
C VAL A 403 -5.03 -9.65 -4.29
N MET A 404 -4.54 -9.85 -5.52
CA MET A 404 -5.13 -10.78 -6.49
C MET A 404 -5.15 -12.21 -5.94
N THR A 405 -4.05 -12.68 -5.33
CA THR A 405 -3.98 -14.04 -4.73
C THR A 405 -4.90 -14.20 -3.51
N ALA A 406 -5.20 -13.12 -2.78
CA ALA A 406 -6.08 -13.15 -1.62
C ALA A 406 -7.58 -13.08 -1.96
N TYR A 407 -7.94 -12.50 -3.10
CA TYR A 407 -9.33 -12.30 -3.51
C TYR A 407 -9.79 -13.18 -4.67
N LEU A 408 -8.90 -13.57 -5.60
CA LEU A 408 -9.19 -14.60 -6.60
C LEU A 408 -8.92 -15.97 -5.98
N GLN A 409 -9.97 -16.79 -5.88
CA GLN A 409 -9.80 -18.20 -5.57
C GLN A 409 -9.01 -18.86 -6.70
N ARG A 410 -7.86 -19.46 -6.37
CA ARG A 410 -7.23 -20.43 -7.27
C ARG A 410 -8.14 -21.65 -7.31
N GLN A 411 -8.89 -21.79 -8.40
CA GLN A 411 -9.55 -23.04 -8.76
C GLN A 411 -8.45 -24.11 -8.91
N GLU A 412 -8.71 -25.33 -8.45
CA GLU A 412 -7.79 -26.43 -8.73
C GLU A 412 -7.70 -26.64 -10.25
N LEU A 413 -6.47 -26.75 -10.75
CA LEU A 413 -6.24 -27.01 -12.17
C LEU A 413 -6.70 -28.43 -12.46
N VAL A 414 -7.56 -28.59 -13.48
CA VAL A 414 -7.98 -29.92 -13.94
C VAL A 414 -6.74 -30.70 -14.37
N ASP A 415 -6.46 -31.80 -13.67
CA ASP A 415 -5.38 -32.74 -13.98
C ASP A 415 -5.53 -33.23 -15.42
N SER A 416 -4.77 -32.60 -16.32
CA SER A 416 -4.79 -32.88 -17.75
C SER A 416 -3.36 -33.02 -18.25
N THR A 417 -3.15 -34.01 -19.11
CA THR A 417 -1.84 -34.32 -19.71
C THR A 417 -1.30 -33.20 -20.61
N LEU A 418 -2.08 -32.16 -20.89
CA LEU A 418 -1.66 -30.93 -21.57
C LEU A 418 -1.03 -29.89 -20.62
N LEU A 419 -1.30 -30.00 -19.31
CA LEU A 419 -0.69 -29.16 -18.26
C LEU A 419 0.50 -29.84 -17.58
N ASP A 420 0.70 -31.15 -17.77
CA ASP A 420 1.93 -31.83 -17.37
C ASP A 420 3.07 -31.46 -18.34
N VAL A 421 3.77 -30.35 -18.03
CA VAL A 421 4.88 -29.79 -18.83
C VAL A 421 6.13 -30.67 -18.68
N GLY A 422 6.03 -31.94 -19.09
CA GLY A 422 7.15 -32.88 -19.22
C GLY A 422 8.01 -33.00 -17.97
N SER A 423 7.49 -32.70 -16.78
CA SER A 423 8.25 -32.70 -15.54
C SER A 423 8.36 -34.15 -15.03
N GLY A 424 9.09 -34.95 -15.81
CA GLY A 424 9.26 -36.38 -15.61
C GLY A 424 9.57 -36.64 -14.14
N LYS A 425 8.61 -37.26 -13.44
CA LYS A 425 8.54 -37.33 -11.98
C LYS A 425 9.90 -37.73 -11.42
N VAL A 426 10.67 -36.73 -10.97
CA VAL A 426 12.05 -36.97 -10.52
C VAL A 426 11.96 -37.90 -9.34
N ALA A 427 12.36 -39.16 -9.57
CA ALA A 427 12.20 -40.22 -8.59
C ALA A 427 12.98 -39.81 -7.33
N LYS A 428 12.26 -39.31 -6.32
CA LYS A 428 12.85 -38.84 -5.05
C LYS A 428 13.80 -39.93 -4.59
N SER A 429 15.09 -39.58 -4.51
CA SER A 429 16.13 -40.56 -4.19
C SER A 429 15.76 -41.28 -2.89
N LYS A 430 16.17 -42.55 -2.74
CA LYS A 430 15.86 -43.32 -1.53
C LYS A 430 16.31 -42.58 -0.24
N LEU A 431 17.36 -41.76 -0.35
CA LEU A 431 17.85 -40.80 0.65
C LEU A 431 16.89 -39.63 0.93
N ALA A 432 16.33 -38.97 -0.09
CA ALA A 432 15.34 -37.92 0.12
C ALA A 432 14.06 -38.49 0.77
N ARG A 433 13.64 -39.70 0.37
CA ARG A 433 12.47 -40.38 0.94
C ARG A 433 12.71 -40.83 2.39
N SER A 434 13.90 -41.36 2.72
CA SER A 434 14.26 -41.70 4.10
C SER A 434 14.43 -40.47 4.99
N ALA A 435 15.00 -39.37 4.47
CA ALA A 435 15.10 -38.10 5.20
C ALA A 435 13.72 -37.50 5.50
N GLN A 436 12.76 -37.56 4.57
CA GLN A 436 11.38 -37.11 4.84
C GLN A 436 10.69 -37.99 5.90
N LEU A 437 10.84 -39.32 5.83
CA LEU A 437 10.27 -40.23 6.85
C LEU A 437 10.93 -40.08 8.23
N LEU A 438 12.24 -39.78 8.27
CA LEU A 438 12.96 -39.47 9.51
C LEU A 438 12.46 -38.13 10.10
N SER A 439 12.35 -37.10 9.27
CA SER A 439 11.81 -35.79 9.67
C SER A 439 10.38 -35.91 10.20
N GLN A 440 9.55 -36.72 9.56
CA GLN A 440 8.16 -36.95 9.97
C GLN A 440 8.10 -37.65 11.34
N LYS A 441 8.86 -38.74 11.54
CA LYS A 441 8.96 -39.41 12.85
C LYS A 441 9.51 -38.52 13.96
N LEU A 442 10.45 -37.62 13.65
CA LEU A 442 11.02 -36.67 14.62
C LEU A 442 10.05 -35.54 14.97
N THR A 443 9.17 -35.16 14.04
CA THR A 443 8.09 -34.18 14.26
C THR A 443 6.99 -34.76 15.15
N ASP A 444 6.58 -36.01 14.92
CA ASP A 444 5.61 -36.74 15.77
C ASP A 444 6.10 -36.90 17.22
N GLN A 445 7.42 -37.03 17.44
CA GLN A 445 8.00 -37.13 18.78
C GLN A 445 8.24 -35.77 19.47
N GLY A 446 7.71 -34.67 18.93
CA GLY A 446 7.72 -33.36 19.57
C GLY A 446 9.12 -32.74 19.75
N ARG A 447 10.15 -33.30 19.13
CA ARG A 447 11.54 -32.82 19.21
C ARG A 447 11.86 -31.95 18.00
N VAL A 448 11.78 -30.64 18.19
CA VAL A 448 12.24 -29.65 17.21
C VAL A 448 13.74 -29.83 16.96
N VAL A 449 14.09 -30.46 15.84
CA VAL A 449 15.49 -30.65 15.45
C VAL A 449 16.06 -29.32 14.98
N ARG A 450 17.05 -28.83 15.73
CA ARG A 450 17.86 -27.67 15.34
C ARG A 450 18.77 -28.12 14.20
N SER A 451 18.38 -27.79 12.96
CA SER A 451 19.17 -28.12 11.76
C SER A 451 20.58 -27.53 11.84
N THR A 452 21.57 -28.26 11.32
CA THR A 452 22.99 -27.88 11.34
C THR A 452 23.33 -26.72 10.39
N SER A 453 22.40 -26.34 9.50
CA SER A 453 22.50 -25.04 8.82
C SER A 453 21.97 -23.95 9.76
N GLY A 454 22.76 -22.89 9.97
CA GLY A 454 22.62 -21.88 11.03
C GLY A 454 21.40 -20.95 10.96
N ARG A 455 20.23 -21.45 10.57
CA ARG A 455 18.97 -20.73 10.51
C ARG A 455 18.36 -20.61 11.90
N ILE A 456 18.63 -19.49 12.57
CA ILE A 456 17.80 -19.04 13.69
C ILE A 456 16.44 -18.67 13.10
N ILE A 457 15.43 -19.53 13.28
CA ILE A 457 14.05 -19.23 12.88
C ILE A 457 13.62 -17.98 13.64
N THR A 458 13.46 -16.86 12.93
CA THR A 458 13.13 -15.59 13.57
C THR A 458 11.65 -15.55 13.94
N ALA A 459 11.28 -14.65 14.85
CA ALA A 459 9.86 -14.42 15.14
C ALA A 459 9.07 -13.96 13.90
N THR A 460 9.74 -13.39 12.90
CA THR A 460 9.15 -13.02 11.60
C THR A 460 8.89 -14.25 10.74
N ASP A 461 9.82 -15.21 10.63
CA ASP A 461 9.59 -16.49 9.94
C ASP A 461 8.37 -17.21 10.54
N LEU A 462 8.28 -17.26 11.87
CA LEU A 462 7.13 -17.85 12.57
C LEU A 462 5.83 -17.08 12.35
N GLN A 463 5.87 -15.77 12.08
CA GLN A 463 4.67 -14.99 11.73
C GLN A 463 4.27 -15.17 10.26
N ILE A 464 5.22 -15.25 9.33
CA ILE A 464 4.95 -15.53 7.91
C ILE A 464 4.43 -16.95 7.77
N LEU A 465 5.10 -17.96 8.35
CA LEU A 465 4.63 -19.34 8.33
C LEU A 465 3.29 -19.52 9.06
N LYS A 466 3.01 -18.76 10.12
CA LYS A 466 1.68 -18.76 10.75
C LYS A 466 0.63 -18.06 9.89
N ALA A 467 0.96 -16.97 9.21
CA ALA A 467 0.04 -16.26 8.33
C ALA A 467 -0.28 -17.09 7.08
N GLU A 468 0.73 -17.73 6.49
CA GLU A 468 0.64 -18.66 5.36
C GLU A 468 -0.14 -19.92 5.75
N LYS A 469 0.15 -20.52 6.91
CA LYS A 469 -0.64 -21.65 7.42
C LYS A 469 -2.07 -21.25 7.79
N GLN A 470 -2.30 -20.07 8.37
CA GLN A 470 -3.64 -19.52 8.57
C GLN A 470 -4.35 -19.19 7.25
N PHE A 471 -3.62 -18.92 6.16
CA PHE A 471 -4.17 -18.74 4.83
C PHE A 471 -4.57 -20.09 4.21
N ALA A 472 -3.75 -21.13 4.42
CA ALA A 472 -4.05 -22.50 4.02
C ALA A 472 -5.25 -23.07 4.79
N ASP A 473 -5.23 -23.05 6.13
CA ASP A 473 -6.33 -23.48 6.99
C ASP A 473 -7.65 -22.76 6.61
N TYR A 474 -7.61 -21.44 6.38
CA TYR A 474 -8.79 -20.65 5.96
C TYR A 474 -9.22 -20.92 4.51
N SER A 475 -8.31 -21.37 3.65
CA SER A 475 -8.63 -21.80 2.28
C SER A 475 -9.32 -23.17 2.28
N GLU A 476 -8.87 -24.10 3.13
CA GLU A 476 -9.49 -25.43 3.31
C GLU A 476 -10.87 -25.30 3.96
N GLU A 477 -10.99 -24.58 5.10
CA GLU A 477 -12.25 -24.31 5.81
C GLU A 477 -13.33 -23.70 4.90
N ASN A 478 -12.93 -22.81 3.99
CA ASN A 478 -13.83 -22.16 3.03
C ASN A 478 -13.98 -22.93 1.70
N SER A 479 -13.26 -24.04 1.51
CA SER A 479 -13.50 -25.01 0.43
C SER A 479 -14.54 -26.04 0.87
N GLU A 480 -14.34 -26.63 2.06
CA GLU A 480 -15.27 -27.58 2.68
C GLU A 480 -16.67 -26.97 2.85
N ALA A 481 -16.77 -25.75 3.38
CA ALA A 481 -18.04 -25.00 3.54
C ALA A 481 -18.76 -24.62 2.22
N ASN A 482 -18.15 -24.90 1.05
CA ASN A 482 -18.77 -24.72 -0.27
C ASN A 482 -19.10 -26.04 -0.98
N HIS A 483 -18.59 -27.19 -0.53
CA HIS A 483 -19.01 -28.50 -1.06
C HIS A 483 -20.27 -29.05 -0.38
N GLU A 484 -20.59 -28.59 0.83
CA GLU A 484 -21.72 -29.11 1.62
C GLU A 484 -23.05 -28.34 1.39
N ARG A 485 -23.20 -27.66 0.24
CA ARG A 485 -24.36 -26.77 -0.06
C ARG A 485 -25.24 -27.15 -1.26
N ASP A 486 -25.24 -28.42 -1.66
CA ASP A 486 -26.24 -29.00 -2.56
C ASP A 486 -26.89 -30.25 -1.94
N PHE A 487 -28.09 -30.08 -1.37
CA PHE A 487 -29.31 -30.92 -1.51
C PHE A 487 -30.37 -30.42 -0.48
N PRO A 488 -31.70 -30.56 -0.75
CA PRO A 488 -32.69 -29.65 -0.17
C PRO A 488 -33.43 -30.19 1.07
N GLY A 489 -33.77 -29.26 1.97
CA GLY A 489 -35.00 -29.32 2.77
C GLY A 489 -34.89 -29.82 4.21
N HIS A 490 -34.70 -28.88 5.15
CA HIS A 490 -35.20 -29.00 6.53
C HIS A 490 -35.67 -27.60 7.03
N PRO A 491 -36.64 -27.54 7.96
CA PRO A 491 -37.32 -26.29 8.32
C PRO A 491 -36.45 -25.37 9.18
N PHE A 492 -36.77 -24.07 9.13
CA PHE A 492 -36.15 -23.04 9.97
C PHE A 492 -36.30 -23.37 11.46
N MET A 493 -35.18 -23.54 12.17
CA MET A 493 -35.15 -23.49 13.64
C MET A 493 -35.23 -22.04 14.11
N SER A 494 -36.13 -21.77 15.05
CA SER A 494 -36.33 -20.45 15.65
C SER A 494 -35.23 -20.13 16.68
N ALA A 495 -35.04 -18.85 16.97
CA ALA A 495 -33.97 -18.30 17.82
C ALA A 495 -34.04 -18.67 19.33
N GLU A 496 -34.81 -19.71 19.68
CA GLU A 496 -35.06 -20.17 21.05
C GLU A 496 -34.38 -21.53 21.34
N GLU A 497 -34.02 -22.31 20.31
CA GLU A 497 -33.24 -23.56 20.47
C GLU A 497 -31.71 -23.33 20.55
N LEU A 498 -31.24 -22.13 20.17
CA LEU A 498 -29.82 -21.74 20.25
C LEU A 498 -29.31 -21.43 21.66
N ASP A 499 -30.21 -21.25 22.64
CA ASP A 499 -29.86 -20.88 24.03
C ASP A 499 -29.83 -22.10 24.99
N ALA A 500 -30.13 -23.31 24.47
CA ALA A 500 -30.23 -24.53 25.26
C ALA A 500 -29.02 -25.49 25.15
N THR A 501 -28.01 -25.17 24.35
CA THR A 501 -26.80 -26.01 24.18
C THR A 501 -25.50 -25.26 24.44
N GLU A 502 -24.78 -25.74 25.48
CA GLU A 502 -23.37 -25.44 25.82
C GLU A 502 -23.01 -24.08 26.47
N THR A 503 -23.74 -23.68 27.52
CA THR A 503 -23.07 -23.11 28.70
C THR A 503 -22.49 -24.23 29.59
N VAL A 504 -21.34 -24.82 29.25
CA VAL A 504 -20.59 -25.71 30.16
C VAL A 504 -19.10 -25.37 30.20
N ALA A 505 -18.57 -25.13 31.40
CA ALA A 505 -17.19 -24.67 31.62
C ALA A 505 -16.15 -25.81 31.50
N LEU A 506 -15.39 -25.83 30.39
CA LEU A 506 -14.25 -26.75 30.20
C LEU A 506 -12.90 -26.03 29.96
N ALA A 507 -12.46 -25.24 30.95
CA ALA A 507 -11.13 -24.61 30.95
C ALA A 507 -10.30 -24.81 32.23
N LYS A 508 -10.78 -25.55 33.24
CA LYS A 508 -10.13 -25.63 34.57
C LYS A 508 -9.74 -27.02 35.07
N ARG A 509 -10.07 -28.11 34.35
CA ARG A 509 -9.78 -29.50 34.78
C ARG A 509 -8.57 -30.15 34.09
N SER A 510 -8.21 -29.74 32.87
CA SER A 510 -7.07 -30.27 32.11
C SER A 510 -5.69 -29.74 32.57
N ALA A 511 -5.63 -28.52 33.13
CA ALA A 511 -4.39 -27.94 33.63
C ALA A 511 -3.85 -28.62 34.90
N GLY A 512 -4.72 -29.27 35.67
CA GLY A 512 -4.35 -29.98 36.92
C GLY A 512 -3.67 -31.33 36.65
N SER A 513 -4.20 -32.13 35.73
CA SER A 513 -3.63 -33.43 35.36
C SER A 513 -2.25 -33.27 34.72
N LEU A 514 -2.09 -32.31 33.79
CA LEU A 514 -0.80 -32.03 33.15
C LEU A 514 0.27 -31.60 34.16
N ARG A 515 -0.04 -30.76 35.16
CA ARG A 515 0.92 -30.39 36.22
C ARG A 515 1.29 -31.58 37.13
N ALA A 516 0.34 -32.45 37.46
CA ALA A 516 0.61 -33.65 38.23
C ALA A 516 1.52 -34.64 37.45
N GLN A 517 1.26 -34.81 36.16
CA GLN A 517 2.02 -35.68 35.27
C GLN A 517 3.44 -35.14 35.01
N TRP A 518 3.60 -33.83 34.86
CA TRP A 518 4.91 -33.19 34.68
C TRP A 518 5.78 -33.30 35.94
N ARG A 519 5.20 -33.12 37.13
CA ARG A 519 5.91 -33.30 38.41
C ARG A 519 6.36 -34.75 38.63
N LYS A 520 5.51 -35.72 38.28
CA LYS A 520 5.86 -37.16 38.36
C LYS A 520 7.03 -37.53 37.43
N ASN A 521 7.12 -36.89 36.26
CA ASN A 521 8.27 -37.05 35.37
C ASN A 521 9.55 -36.38 35.90
N GLN A 522 9.47 -35.26 36.61
CA GLN A 522 10.64 -34.66 37.26
C GLN A 522 11.14 -35.50 38.45
N GLU A 523 10.25 -36.04 39.27
CA GLU A 523 10.60 -36.94 40.39
C GLU A 523 11.29 -38.22 39.87
N ALA A 524 10.84 -38.78 38.73
CA ALA A 524 11.49 -39.91 38.06
C ALA A 524 12.88 -39.58 37.46
N GLN A 525 13.22 -38.30 37.29
CA GLN A 525 14.46 -37.84 36.67
C GLN A 525 15.51 -37.34 37.67
N ALA A 526 15.19 -37.41 38.98
CA ALA A 526 16.01 -36.91 40.08
C ALA A 526 16.78 -38.00 40.87
N SER A 527 16.85 -39.24 40.37
CA SER A 527 17.60 -40.34 41.01
C SER A 527 18.57 -41.04 40.04
N PRO A 528 19.71 -40.41 39.70
CA PRO A 528 20.75 -41.04 38.89
C PRO A 528 21.64 -41.94 39.76
N ASP A 529 21.51 -43.27 39.63
CA ASP A 529 22.62 -44.23 39.90
C ASP A 529 22.30 -45.71 39.60
N MET A 530 21.02 -46.10 39.52
CA MET A 530 20.67 -47.54 39.42
C MET A 530 20.86 -48.17 38.03
N VAL A 531 20.85 -47.40 36.94
CA VAL A 531 20.88 -47.94 35.56
C VAL A 531 22.31 -48.22 35.07
N THR A 532 23.30 -47.47 35.54
CA THR A 532 24.71 -47.61 35.16
C THR A 532 25.37 -48.84 35.78
N GLN A 533 24.99 -49.25 37.00
CA GLN A 533 25.53 -50.46 37.63
C GLN A 533 24.98 -51.76 37.02
N ASP A 534 23.70 -51.81 36.61
CA ASP A 534 23.10 -53.05 36.07
C ASP A 534 23.64 -53.38 34.66
N LEU A 535 23.88 -52.36 33.83
CA LEU A 535 24.50 -52.53 32.51
C LEU A 535 25.97 -53.00 32.61
N MET A 536 26.71 -52.53 33.62
CA MET A 536 28.10 -52.94 33.82
C MET A 536 28.22 -54.39 34.31
N LYS A 537 27.28 -54.86 35.15
CA LYS A 537 27.22 -56.27 35.58
C LYS A 537 26.83 -57.23 34.44
N ARG A 538 25.90 -56.85 33.55
CA ARG A 538 25.48 -57.71 32.43
C ARG A 538 26.59 -57.91 31.40
N ASN A 539 27.34 -56.87 31.06
CA ASN A 539 28.42 -56.99 30.06
C ASN A 539 29.64 -57.79 30.56
N LEU A 540 29.88 -57.84 31.87
CA LEU A 540 30.92 -58.70 32.45
C LEU A 540 30.51 -60.19 32.49
N ALA A 541 29.22 -60.49 32.63
CA ALA A 541 28.71 -61.87 32.59
C ALA A 541 28.70 -62.48 31.17
N SER A 542 28.51 -61.66 30.12
CA SER A 542 28.57 -62.13 28.73
C SER A 542 29.99 -62.36 28.21
N ALA A 543 31.01 -61.79 28.85
CA ALA A 543 32.40 -61.90 28.42
C ALA A 543 33.11 -63.18 28.95
N SER A 544 32.57 -63.84 29.97
CA SER A 544 33.13 -65.08 30.55
C SER A 544 32.42 -66.37 30.09
N ALA A 545 31.60 -66.29 29.03
CA ALA A 545 30.77 -67.40 28.54
C ALA A 545 31.04 -67.78 27.07
N HIS A 546 32.12 -67.25 26.47
CA HIS A 546 32.50 -67.48 25.07
C HIS A 546 33.93 -68.01 24.88
N THR A 547 34.48 -68.67 25.90
CA THR A 547 35.81 -69.34 25.85
C THR A 547 35.74 -70.86 25.95
N ASP A 548 34.55 -71.46 26.12
CA ASP A 548 34.37 -72.89 26.40
C ASP A 548 33.35 -73.57 25.46
N GLU A 549 33.37 -73.30 24.14
CA GLU A 549 32.59 -74.10 23.17
C GLU A 549 33.13 -74.07 21.73
N GLU A 550 34.43 -74.33 21.53
CA GLU A 550 34.99 -74.57 20.17
C GLU A 550 36.00 -75.75 20.16
N HIS A 551 35.52 -76.94 20.50
CA HIS A 551 36.29 -78.18 20.30
C HIS A 551 35.43 -79.43 20.04
N ASN A 552 34.65 -79.44 18.95
CA ASN A 552 34.22 -80.71 18.34
C ASN A 552 33.83 -80.59 16.85
N SER A 553 34.52 -81.37 15.99
CA SER A 553 34.10 -81.97 14.70
C SER A 553 33.19 -81.17 13.73
N GLY A 554 33.53 -80.97 12.46
CA GLY A 554 34.27 -81.86 11.55
C GLY A 554 33.34 -82.43 10.45
N ASP A 555 33.77 -82.34 9.19
CA ASP A 555 33.28 -83.00 7.96
C ASP A 555 31.84 -82.75 7.42
N ASN A 556 31.76 -82.01 6.31
CA ASN A 556 31.54 -82.50 4.92
C ASN A 556 31.28 -81.28 3.98
N LEU A 557 32.08 -81.05 2.93
CA LEU A 557 31.88 -81.49 1.52
C LEU A 557 30.54 -81.02 0.88
N GLU A 558 30.46 -80.43 -0.32
CA GLU A 558 31.46 -79.98 -1.31
C GLU A 558 30.76 -79.14 -2.45
N SER A 559 31.56 -78.45 -3.28
CA SER A 559 31.30 -78.11 -4.71
C SER A 559 30.50 -76.84 -5.14
N THR A 560 30.90 -76.34 -6.33
CA THR A 560 30.32 -75.27 -7.20
C THR A 560 30.39 -73.83 -6.64
N SER A 561 31.24 -72.89 -7.08
CA SER A 561 31.93 -72.56 -8.36
C SER A 561 31.20 -71.57 -9.28
N GLU A 562 31.88 -70.44 -9.50
CA GLU A 562 31.90 -69.55 -10.69
C GLU A 562 30.82 -68.49 -11.00
N ALA A 563 31.36 -67.40 -11.58
CA ALA A 563 30.75 -66.38 -12.45
C ALA A 563 29.78 -65.34 -11.81
N HIS A 564 29.82 -64.05 -12.18
CA HIS A 564 30.66 -63.33 -13.15
C HIS A 564 30.96 -61.87 -12.70
N ARG A 565 31.89 -61.24 -13.43
CA ARG A 565 32.43 -59.86 -13.27
C ARG A 565 31.40 -58.76 -13.10
#